data_AF-A0A7V8EFR0-F1
#
_entry.id   AF-A0A7V8EFR0-F1
#
_cell.length_a   1.000
_cell.length_b   1.000
_cell.length_c   1.000
_cell.angle_alpha   90.00
_cell.angle_beta   90.00
_cell.angle_gamma   90.00
#
_symmetry.space_group_name_H-M   'P 1'
#
loop_
_entity.id
_entity.type
_entity.pdbx_description
1 polymer ?
#
loop_
_entity_poly.entity_id
_entity_poly.type
_entity_poly.pdbx_seq_one_letter_code
_entity_poly.pdbx_strand_id
1 'polypeptide(L)'
;MDTQKLRKEFAARAAHLREYFVDTTPTKAKLDKFVEAAAKELDAKQIKLDEMFKLFDELGIGMIYKNSLHQYGFVLADASEEGAFRYQLFDKKGFYGHSTFTTAEEAILELCDNGFNELVDADTLDKFSATREWKFSTEVLALHTAVQEGRYTREQAERKYVDLEHKYDPDLWVA
;
A
#
# COMPACT_ATOMS: atom_id res chain seq x y z
N MET A 1 23.75 7.24 -3.40
CA MET A 1 22.72 8.17 -3.90
C MET A 1 22.63 9.32 -2.91
N ASP A 2 22.63 10.56 -3.41
CA ASP A 2 22.86 11.78 -2.62
C ASP A 2 21.57 12.24 -1.94
N THR A 3 21.33 11.77 -0.72
CA THR A 3 20.16 12.07 0.14
C THR A 3 20.00 13.57 0.43
N GLN A 4 21.06 14.38 0.28
CA GLN A 4 20.96 15.84 0.33
C GLN A 4 20.19 16.41 -0.86
N LYS A 5 20.23 15.75 -2.02
CA LYS A 5 19.64 16.26 -3.25
C LYS A 5 18.11 16.18 -3.22
N LEU A 6 17.57 15.05 -2.76
CA LEU A 6 16.13 14.87 -2.55
C LEU A 6 15.59 15.84 -1.48
N ARG A 7 16.26 15.95 -0.33
CA ARG A 7 15.87 16.92 0.72
C ARG A 7 15.87 18.37 0.21
N LYS A 8 16.80 18.74 -0.67
CA LYS A 8 16.83 20.05 -1.34
C LYS A 8 15.70 20.22 -2.36
N GLU A 9 15.36 19.19 -3.13
CA GLU A 9 14.22 19.23 -4.07
C GLU A 9 12.88 19.37 -3.34
N PHE A 10 12.71 18.73 -2.18
CA PHE A 10 11.51 18.88 -1.35
C PHE A 10 11.38 20.28 -0.77
N ALA A 11 12.47 20.84 -0.22
CA ALA A 11 12.50 22.22 0.26
C ALA A 11 12.19 23.22 -0.88
N ALA A 12 12.71 22.97 -2.09
CA ALA A 12 12.45 23.79 -3.26
C ALA A 12 10.98 23.70 -3.73
N ARG A 13 10.38 22.50 -3.76
CA ARG A 13 8.95 22.33 -4.10
C ARG A 13 8.02 22.99 -3.09
N ALA A 14 8.31 22.87 -1.79
CA ALA A 14 7.54 23.54 -0.75
C ALA A 14 7.65 25.08 -0.83
N ALA A 15 8.83 25.61 -1.15
CA ALA A 15 9.03 27.04 -1.38
C ALA A 15 8.29 27.54 -2.64
N HIS A 16 8.36 26.78 -3.74
CA HIS A 16 7.70 27.12 -5.00
C HIS A 16 6.16 27.10 -4.89
N LEU A 17 5.61 26.17 -4.08
CA LEU A 17 4.18 26.14 -3.77
C LEU A 17 3.74 27.39 -2.99
N ARG A 18 4.58 27.88 -2.08
CA ARG A 18 4.32 29.12 -1.31
C ARG A 18 4.40 30.37 -2.18
N GLU A 19 5.30 30.43 -3.15
CA GLU A 19 5.43 31.60 -4.04
C GLU A 19 4.31 31.68 -5.08
N TYR A 20 3.91 30.56 -5.68
CA TYR A 20 2.90 30.58 -6.75
C TYR A 20 1.45 30.73 -6.26
N PHE A 21 1.14 30.35 -5.02
CA PHE A 21 -0.23 30.44 -4.50
C PHE A 21 -0.64 31.84 -4.01
N VAL A 22 0.31 32.77 -3.84
CA VAL A 22 0.05 34.09 -3.25
C VAL A 22 -0.60 35.06 -4.24
N ASP A 23 -0.49 34.82 -5.56
CA ASP A 23 -0.76 35.88 -6.55
C ASP A 23 -2.03 35.74 -7.41
N THR A 24 -2.83 34.66 -7.31
CA THR A 24 -3.93 34.43 -8.29
C THR A 24 -5.34 34.09 -7.79
N THR A 25 -5.74 34.30 -6.51
CA THR A 25 -7.12 33.94 -6.12
C THR A 25 -7.84 34.92 -5.17
N PRO A 26 -9.15 35.21 -5.38
CA PRO A 26 -9.88 36.28 -4.70
C PRO A 26 -10.14 35.96 -3.22
N THR A 27 -10.08 36.99 -2.37
CA THR A 27 -10.34 36.99 -0.91
C THR A 27 -9.36 36.19 -0.04
N LYS A 28 -8.24 36.85 0.32
CA LYS A 28 -7.17 36.40 1.24
C LYS A 28 -7.65 35.66 2.51
N ALA A 29 -8.75 36.09 3.14
CA ALA A 29 -9.18 35.55 4.44
C ALA A 29 -9.61 34.06 4.46
N LYS A 30 -10.09 33.50 3.33
CA LYS A 30 -10.41 32.06 3.24
C LYS A 30 -9.20 31.22 2.80
N LEU A 31 -8.29 31.82 2.05
CA LEU A 31 -7.08 31.17 1.56
C LEU A 31 -6.08 30.96 2.71
N ASP A 32 -5.89 31.94 3.59
CA ASP A 32 -4.93 31.84 4.70
C ASP A 32 -5.26 30.67 5.64
N LYS A 33 -6.53 30.48 6.01
CA LYS A 33 -6.95 29.34 6.84
C LYS A 33 -6.81 27.99 6.15
N PHE A 34 -7.05 27.94 4.84
CA PHE A 34 -6.89 26.72 4.05
C PHE A 34 -5.40 26.36 3.89
N VAL A 35 -4.55 27.35 3.61
CA VAL A 35 -3.09 27.20 3.49
C VAL A 35 -2.47 26.78 4.82
N GLU A 36 -2.88 27.40 5.93
CA GLU A 36 -2.44 26.99 7.27
C GLU A 36 -2.88 25.56 7.62
N ALA A 37 -4.12 25.18 7.30
CA ALA A 37 -4.61 23.82 7.53
C ALA A 37 -3.85 22.79 6.70
N ALA A 38 -3.63 23.07 5.41
CA ALA A 38 -2.87 22.22 4.50
C ALA A 38 -1.39 22.10 4.92
N ALA A 39 -0.77 23.20 5.39
CA ALA A 39 0.59 23.16 5.92
C ALA A 39 0.67 22.28 7.18
N LYS A 40 -0.31 22.38 8.07
CA LYS A 40 -0.37 21.56 9.30
C LYS A 40 -0.56 20.08 8.99
N GLU A 41 -1.35 19.76 7.97
CA GLU A 41 -1.54 18.39 7.49
C GLU A 41 -0.25 17.83 6.88
N LEU A 42 0.45 18.63 6.06
CA LEU A 42 1.74 18.26 5.49
C LEU A 42 2.80 18.03 6.57
N ASP A 43 2.89 18.91 7.57
CA ASP A 43 3.81 18.76 8.69
C ASP A 43 3.51 17.47 9.48
N ALA A 44 2.23 17.18 9.72
CA ALA A 44 1.82 15.95 10.41
C ALA A 44 2.14 14.68 9.60
N LYS A 45 1.96 14.71 8.27
CA LYS A 45 2.38 13.63 7.38
C LYS A 45 3.89 13.45 7.38
N GLN A 46 4.65 14.55 7.39
CA GLN A 46 6.10 14.51 7.39
C GLN A 46 6.66 13.90 8.68
N ILE A 47 6.09 14.23 9.84
CA ILE A 47 6.46 13.61 11.12
C ILE A 47 6.28 12.08 11.07
N LYS A 48 5.14 11.61 10.54
CA LYS A 48 4.88 10.17 10.39
C LYS A 48 5.86 9.50 9.43
N LEU A 49 6.16 10.16 8.32
CA LEU A 49 7.09 9.64 7.34
C LEU A 49 8.51 9.53 7.93
N ASP A 50 8.94 10.53 8.69
CA ASP A 50 10.24 10.51 9.38
C ASP A 50 10.30 9.36 10.42
N GLU A 51 9.20 9.09 11.13
CA GLU A 51 9.09 7.92 12.02
C GLU A 51 9.19 6.60 11.26
N MET A 52 8.51 6.47 10.12
CA MET A 52 8.59 5.28 9.26
C MET A 52 10.00 5.09 8.70
N PHE A 53 10.70 6.16 8.32
CA PHE A 53 12.10 6.07 7.87
C PHE A 53 13.04 5.65 8.98
N LYS A 54 12.85 6.16 10.19
CA LYS A 54 13.66 5.74 11.34
C LYS A 54 13.46 4.26 11.64
N LEU A 55 12.21 3.79 11.60
CA LEU A 55 11.87 2.38 11.77
C LEU A 55 12.48 1.51 10.67
N PHE A 56 12.48 1.99 9.43
CA PHE A 56 13.12 1.34 8.31
C PHE A 56 14.65 1.23 8.49
N ASP A 57 15.31 2.28 8.98
CA ASP A 57 16.75 2.25 9.28
C ASP A 57 17.10 1.26 10.41
N GLU A 58 16.20 1.06 11.38
CA GLU A 58 16.41 0.17 12.53
C GLU A 58 16.07 -1.30 12.26
N LEU A 59 14.96 -1.57 11.57
CA LEU A 59 14.38 -2.91 11.39
C LEU A 59 14.52 -3.44 9.96
N GLY A 60 14.73 -2.57 8.97
CA GLY A 60 14.89 -2.92 7.56
C GLY A 60 13.58 -3.14 6.80
N ILE A 61 13.70 -3.84 5.66
CA ILE A 61 12.58 -4.23 4.78
C ILE A 61 11.69 -5.31 5.40
N GLY A 62 10.41 -5.36 5.00
CA GLY A 62 9.45 -6.36 5.44
C GLY A 62 8.52 -5.92 6.58
N MET A 63 8.58 -4.65 6.98
CA MET A 63 7.65 -4.07 7.94
C MET A 63 6.25 -3.98 7.35
N ILE A 64 5.24 -4.35 8.13
CA ILE A 64 3.84 -4.31 7.75
C ILE A 64 3.20 -3.10 8.44
N TYR A 65 2.55 -2.25 7.66
CA TYR A 65 1.79 -1.12 8.15
C TYR A 65 0.31 -1.28 7.85
N LYS A 66 -0.52 -0.67 8.69
CA LYS A 66 -1.97 -0.71 8.64
C LYS A 66 -2.55 0.68 8.38
N ASN A 67 -3.66 0.73 7.67
CA ASN A 67 -4.50 1.91 7.47
C ASN A 67 -5.76 1.84 8.35
N SER A 68 -6.46 2.96 8.53
CA SER A 68 -7.72 3.10 9.25
C SER A 68 -8.84 2.18 8.74
N LEU A 69 -8.74 1.72 7.49
CA LEU A 69 -9.68 0.76 6.88
C LEU A 69 -9.36 -0.71 7.19
N HIS A 70 -8.44 -1.00 8.11
CA HIS A 70 -7.97 -2.37 8.40
C HIS A 70 -7.39 -3.08 7.17
N GLN A 71 -6.77 -2.30 6.30
CA GLN A 71 -5.95 -2.78 5.20
C GLN A 71 -4.49 -2.74 5.63
N TYR A 72 -3.68 -3.59 5.04
CA TYR A 72 -2.28 -3.75 5.37
C TYR A 72 -1.41 -3.60 4.13
N GLY A 73 -0.22 -3.06 4.31
CA GLY A 73 0.76 -2.85 3.25
C GLY A 73 2.17 -3.06 3.77
N PHE A 74 3.03 -3.63 2.94
CA PHE A 74 4.43 -3.88 3.30
C PHE A 74 5.32 -3.70 2.08
N VAL A 75 6.59 -3.39 2.34
CA VAL A 75 7.61 -3.16 1.32
C VAL A 75 8.65 -4.26 1.39
N LEU A 76 8.95 -4.87 0.25
CA LEU A 76 10.00 -5.86 0.08
C LEU A 76 10.90 -5.48 -1.09
N ALA A 77 12.11 -6.03 -1.14
CA ALA A 77 12.88 -6.06 -2.38
C ALA A 77 12.10 -6.86 -3.44
N ASP A 78 12.05 -6.34 -4.67
CA ASP A 78 11.46 -7.08 -5.78
C ASP A 78 12.35 -8.29 -6.11
N ALA A 79 11.73 -9.45 -6.30
CA ALA A 79 12.42 -10.67 -6.70
C ALA A 79 12.69 -10.72 -8.21
N SER A 80 12.01 -9.85 -8.99
CA SER A 80 12.04 -9.87 -10.46
C SER A 80 13.12 -8.95 -11.03
N GLU A 81 13.39 -7.83 -10.36
CA GLU A 81 14.39 -6.84 -10.76
C GLU A 81 15.34 -6.55 -9.59
N GLU A 82 16.62 -6.86 -9.79
CA GLU A 82 17.65 -6.64 -8.79
C GLU A 82 17.80 -5.14 -8.52
N GLY A 83 17.48 -4.73 -7.28
CA GLY A 83 17.54 -3.34 -6.84
C GLY A 83 16.19 -2.59 -6.88
N ALA A 84 15.12 -3.18 -7.40
CA ALA A 84 13.78 -2.63 -7.30
C ALA A 84 13.13 -3.03 -5.96
N PHE A 85 12.14 -2.24 -5.53
CA PHE A 85 11.35 -2.48 -4.33
C PHE A 85 9.89 -2.63 -4.72
N ARG A 86 9.21 -3.62 -4.15
CA ARG A 86 7.79 -3.85 -4.34
C ARG A 86 7.04 -3.48 -3.08
N TYR A 87 6.09 -2.56 -3.22
CA TYR A 87 5.05 -2.36 -2.24
C TYR A 87 3.90 -3.32 -2.56
N GLN A 88 3.38 -4.01 -1.54
CA GLN A 88 2.31 -4.98 -1.70
C GLN A 88 1.24 -4.75 -0.65
N LEU A 89 -0.02 -4.75 -1.09
CA LEU A 89 -1.19 -4.50 -0.27
C LEU A 89 -2.00 -5.77 -0.10
N PHE A 90 -2.52 -5.93 1.11
CA PHE A 90 -3.39 -7.02 1.47
C PHE A 90 -4.47 -6.60 2.47
N ASP A 91 -5.56 -7.35 2.48
CA ASP A 91 -6.63 -7.23 3.46
C ASP A 91 -6.96 -8.62 4.02
N LYS A 92 -8.00 -8.74 4.85
CA LYS A 92 -8.43 -10.03 5.39
C LYS A 92 -8.73 -11.11 4.34
N LYS A 93 -9.08 -10.70 3.11
CA LYS A 93 -9.44 -11.61 2.02
C LYS A 93 -8.21 -12.02 1.22
N GLY A 94 -7.17 -11.20 1.13
CA GLY A 94 -5.91 -11.57 0.47
C GLY A 94 -5.17 -10.38 -0.11
N PHE A 95 -4.25 -10.66 -1.02
CA PHE A 95 -3.57 -9.62 -1.79
C PHE A 95 -4.50 -9.01 -2.84
N TYR A 96 -4.52 -7.69 -2.91
CA TYR A 96 -5.37 -6.98 -3.88
C TYR A 96 -4.61 -5.94 -4.72
N GLY A 97 -3.38 -5.60 -4.35
CA GLY A 97 -2.60 -4.58 -5.04
C GLY A 97 -1.11 -4.74 -4.82
N HIS A 98 -0.35 -4.30 -5.81
CA HIS A 98 1.09 -4.08 -5.68
C HIS A 98 1.53 -3.02 -6.68
N SER A 99 2.66 -2.39 -6.40
CA SER A 99 3.44 -1.72 -7.44
C SER A 99 4.91 -1.79 -7.11
N THR A 100 5.71 -1.57 -8.14
CA THR A 100 7.16 -1.61 -8.09
C THR A 100 7.70 -0.19 -8.14
N PHE A 101 8.76 0.02 -7.38
CA PHE A 101 9.45 1.29 -7.22
C PHE A 101 10.94 1.07 -7.35
N THR A 102 11.65 2.12 -7.74
CA THR A 102 13.10 2.05 -7.92
C THR A 102 13.88 2.12 -6.61
N THR A 103 13.23 2.61 -5.54
CA THR A 103 13.84 2.79 -4.22
C THR A 103 12.88 2.38 -3.10
N ALA A 104 13.43 1.98 -1.96
CA ALA A 104 12.64 1.63 -0.78
C ALA A 104 11.89 2.84 -0.25
N GLU A 105 12.53 4.00 -0.34
CA GLU A 105 12.01 5.25 0.18
C GLU A 105 10.79 5.75 -0.57
N GLU A 106 10.77 5.61 -1.89
CA GLU A 106 9.57 5.87 -2.70
C GLU A 106 8.42 4.93 -2.33
N ALA A 107 8.72 3.65 -2.09
CA ALA A 107 7.71 2.68 -1.69
C ALA A 107 7.12 2.99 -0.30
N ILE A 108 7.95 3.39 0.67
CA ILE A 108 7.52 3.79 2.02
C ILE A 108 6.72 5.09 1.97
N LEU A 109 7.16 6.06 1.15
CA LEU A 109 6.46 7.32 0.95
C LEU A 109 5.05 7.08 0.42
N GLU A 110 4.92 6.25 -0.63
CA GLU A 110 3.63 5.91 -1.20
C GLU A 110 2.74 5.21 -0.16
N LEU A 111 3.30 4.31 0.64
CA LEU A 111 2.60 3.62 1.71
C LEU A 111 2.03 4.61 2.75
N CYS A 112 2.86 5.57 3.16
CA CYS A 112 2.47 6.62 4.10
C CYS A 112 1.38 7.52 3.52
N ASP A 113 1.47 7.91 2.24
CA ASP A 113 0.50 8.80 1.59
C ASP A 113 -0.86 8.10 1.37
N ASN A 114 -0.84 6.79 1.10
CA ASN A 114 -2.04 5.95 1.08
C ASN A 114 -2.66 5.70 2.48
N GLY A 115 -2.05 6.22 3.55
CA GLY A 115 -2.57 6.17 4.91
C GLY A 115 -2.14 4.94 5.71
N PHE A 116 -1.23 4.11 5.20
CA PHE A 116 -0.64 2.99 5.93
C PHE A 116 0.50 3.50 6.82
N ASN A 117 0.16 4.02 7.99
CA ASN A 117 1.12 4.64 8.91
C ASN A 117 1.21 3.96 10.29
N GLU A 118 0.36 2.98 10.58
CA GLU A 118 0.39 2.26 11.85
C GLU A 118 1.21 0.97 11.70
N LEU A 119 2.36 0.88 12.37
CA LEU A 119 3.16 -0.35 12.36
C LEU A 119 2.41 -1.49 13.07
N VAL A 120 2.39 -2.67 12.46
CA VAL A 120 1.85 -3.90 13.05
C VAL A 120 2.91 -4.99 13.12
N ASP A 121 2.62 -6.03 13.90
CA ASP A 121 3.52 -7.17 14.07
C ASP A 121 3.82 -7.85 12.73
N ALA A 122 5.07 -8.27 12.52
CA ALA A 122 5.51 -8.93 11.29
C ALA A 122 4.79 -10.27 11.04
N ASP A 123 4.27 -10.91 12.09
CA ASP A 123 3.50 -12.16 12.00
C ASP A 123 2.05 -11.96 11.55
N THR A 124 1.63 -10.70 11.32
CA THR A 124 0.27 -10.37 10.89
C THR A 124 -0.07 -11.06 9.56
N LEU A 125 0.86 -11.06 8.60
CA LEU A 125 0.67 -11.72 7.32
C LEU A 125 0.51 -13.24 7.49
N ASP A 126 1.33 -13.86 8.35
CA ASP A 126 1.26 -15.29 8.63
C ASP A 126 -0.08 -15.67 9.25
N LYS A 127 -0.55 -14.88 10.24
CA LYS A 127 -1.88 -15.05 10.85
C LYS A 127 -2.98 -15.00 9.81
N PHE A 128 -2.97 -14.02 8.90
CA PHE A 128 -3.98 -13.90 7.86
C PHE A 128 -3.87 -15.04 6.83
N SER A 129 -2.67 -15.43 6.42
CA SER A 129 -2.45 -16.53 5.47
C SER A 129 -3.00 -17.89 5.96
N ALA A 130 -3.05 -18.08 7.28
CA ALA A 130 -3.61 -19.27 7.89
C ALA A 130 -5.14 -19.32 7.82
N THR A 131 -5.79 -18.15 7.64
CA THR A 131 -7.25 -18.05 7.60
C THR A 131 -7.84 -18.72 6.39
N ARG A 132 -9.09 -19.13 6.54
CA ARG A 132 -9.88 -19.77 5.51
C ARG A 132 -10.12 -18.84 4.32
N GLU A 133 -10.52 -17.61 4.60
CA GLU A 133 -10.84 -16.57 3.61
C GLU A 133 -9.64 -16.30 2.71
N TRP A 134 -8.45 -16.21 3.31
CA TRP A 134 -7.22 -15.97 2.56
C TRP A 134 -6.84 -17.14 1.65
N LYS A 135 -6.94 -18.38 2.16
CA LYS A 135 -6.68 -19.59 1.37
C LYS A 135 -7.63 -19.70 0.18
N PHE A 136 -8.91 -19.40 0.40
CA PHE A 136 -9.91 -19.34 -0.67
C PHE A 136 -9.51 -18.32 -1.74
N SER A 137 -9.28 -17.07 -1.38
CA SER A 137 -8.92 -16.03 -2.36
C SER A 137 -7.62 -16.31 -3.09
N THR A 138 -6.64 -16.95 -2.42
CA THR A 138 -5.37 -17.34 -3.05
C THR A 138 -5.60 -18.42 -4.11
N GLU A 139 -6.44 -19.43 -3.83
CA GLU A 139 -6.79 -20.46 -4.81
C GLU A 139 -7.64 -19.89 -5.97
N VAL A 140 -8.55 -18.95 -5.67
CA VAL A 140 -9.33 -18.22 -6.69
C VAL A 140 -8.41 -17.39 -7.60
N LEU A 141 -7.43 -16.69 -7.04
CA LEU A 141 -6.44 -15.95 -7.82
C LEU A 141 -5.65 -16.88 -8.74
N ALA A 142 -5.19 -18.03 -8.23
CA ALA A 142 -4.48 -19.03 -9.03
C ALA A 142 -5.34 -19.55 -10.19
N LEU A 143 -6.64 -19.72 -9.97
CA LEU A 143 -7.60 -20.11 -11.00
C LEU A 143 -7.76 -19.03 -12.08
N HIS A 144 -7.88 -17.76 -11.67
CA HIS A 144 -7.92 -16.62 -12.61
C HIS A 144 -6.65 -16.53 -13.45
N THR A 145 -5.47 -16.66 -12.83
CA THR A 145 -4.19 -16.68 -13.55
C THR A 145 -4.15 -17.83 -14.55
N ALA A 146 -4.62 -19.03 -14.17
CA ALA A 146 -4.66 -20.17 -15.08
C ALA A 146 -5.61 -19.97 -16.28
N VAL A 147 -6.69 -19.21 -16.13
CA VAL A 147 -7.55 -18.79 -17.26
C VAL A 147 -6.83 -17.81 -18.16
N GLN A 148 -6.15 -16.80 -17.59
CA GLN A 148 -5.38 -15.81 -18.35
C GLN A 148 -4.22 -16.45 -19.14
N GLU A 149 -3.58 -17.47 -18.57
CA GLU A 149 -2.55 -18.28 -19.22
C GLU A 149 -3.12 -19.30 -20.23
N GLY A 150 -4.45 -19.36 -20.40
CA GLY A 150 -5.11 -20.26 -21.35
C GLY A 150 -5.14 -21.73 -20.93
N ARG A 151 -4.80 -22.07 -19.67
CA ARG A 151 -4.87 -23.44 -19.14
C ARG A 151 -6.29 -23.90 -18.87
N TYR A 152 -7.21 -22.97 -18.64
CA TYR A 152 -8.64 -23.23 -18.47
C TYR A 152 -9.48 -22.29 -19.33
N THR A 153 -10.58 -22.83 -19.86
CA THR A 153 -11.67 -22.01 -20.38
C THR A 153 -12.46 -21.38 -19.25
N ARG A 154 -13.19 -20.31 -19.53
CA ARG A 154 -14.03 -19.62 -18.54
C ARG A 154 -15.05 -20.56 -17.88
N GLU A 155 -15.67 -21.45 -18.65
CA GLU A 155 -16.63 -22.45 -18.13
C GLU A 155 -15.96 -23.48 -17.19
N GLN A 156 -14.73 -23.90 -17.50
CA GLN A 156 -13.98 -24.81 -16.62
C GLN A 156 -13.57 -24.12 -15.31
N ALA A 157 -13.25 -22.83 -15.38
CA ALA A 157 -12.96 -22.04 -14.20
C ALA A 157 -14.20 -21.81 -13.32
N GLU A 158 -15.36 -21.54 -13.90
CA GLU A 158 -16.60 -21.41 -13.13
C GLU A 158 -16.93 -22.69 -12.34
N ARG A 159 -16.76 -23.87 -12.93
CA ARG A 159 -16.96 -25.14 -12.20
C ARG A 159 -15.98 -25.31 -11.04
N LYS A 160 -14.69 -25.03 -11.28
CA LYS A 160 -13.67 -25.08 -10.24
C LYS A 160 -13.89 -24.03 -9.15
N TYR A 161 -14.46 -22.87 -9.49
CA TYR A 161 -14.82 -21.85 -8.53
C TYR A 161 -15.91 -22.33 -7.57
N VAL A 162 -16.96 -22.98 -8.10
CA VAL A 162 -18.01 -23.59 -7.27
C VAL A 162 -17.42 -24.68 -6.34
N ASP A 163 -16.53 -25.53 -6.85
CA ASP A 163 -15.85 -26.53 -6.01
C ASP A 163 -15.01 -25.87 -4.89
N LEU A 164 -14.36 -24.75 -5.19
CA LEU A 164 -13.61 -23.96 -4.20
C LEU A 164 -14.52 -23.33 -3.16
N GLU A 165 -15.66 -22.78 -3.58
CA GLU A 165 -16.67 -22.24 -2.66
C GLU A 165 -17.16 -23.33 -1.71
N HIS A 166 -17.51 -24.53 -2.21
CA HIS A 166 -17.91 -25.64 -1.33
C HIS A 166 -16.80 -26.11 -0.37
N LYS A 167 -15.54 -26.14 -0.85
CA LYS A 167 -14.37 -26.53 -0.03
C LYS A 167 -14.14 -25.53 1.11
N TYR A 168 -14.28 -24.24 0.82
CA TYR A 168 -14.04 -23.14 1.75
C TYR A 168 -15.31 -22.52 2.33
N ASP A 169 -16.47 -23.12 2.09
CA ASP A 169 -17.73 -22.85 2.76
C ASP A 169 -18.77 -23.97 2.48
N PRO A 170 -18.74 -25.10 3.21
CA PRO A 170 -19.70 -26.19 3.02
C PRO A 170 -21.08 -25.82 3.55
N ASP A 171 -21.21 -24.73 4.33
CA ASP A 171 -22.46 -24.29 4.95
C ASP A 171 -23.23 -23.29 4.06
N LEU A 172 -22.64 -22.77 2.98
CA LEU A 172 -23.28 -21.88 2.00
C LEU A 172 -24.56 -22.47 1.36
N TRP A 173 -24.71 -23.80 1.42
CA TRP A 173 -25.81 -24.53 0.76
C TRP A 173 -26.66 -25.37 1.73
N VAL A 174 -26.52 -25.16 3.05
CA VAL A 174 -27.30 -25.87 4.09
C VAL A 174 -28.47 -25.01 4.62
N ALA A 175 -28.74 -23.85 4.02
CA ALA A 175 -29.89 -22.98 4.36
C ALA A 175 -31.11 -23.25 3.46
#